data_AF-A0A967JYR8-F1
#
_entry.id   AF-A0A967JYR8-F1
#
_cell.length_a   1.000
_cell.length_b   1.000
_cell.length_c   1.000
_cell.angle_alpha   90.00
_cell.angle_beta   90.00
_cell.angle_gamma   90.00
#
_symmetry.space_group_name_H-M   'P 1'
#
loop_
_entity.id
_entity.type
_entity.pdbx_description
1 polymer ?
#
loop_
_entity_poly.entity_id
_entity_poly.type
_entity_poly.pdbx_seq_one_letter_code
_entity_poly.pdbx_strand_id
1 'polypeptide(L)'
;MDGEAGPVGWDRDAARHLAAVSEAVYGVTTALPRILALHRELKVPATFFLPAHVAERHPDALEAILADGHEVAHHGYLHENVFGMAESDERAMFERGAAILERLTGHAPRGWSAPGWGITAQTLRIMADRGMVYDASLMERDLPYFVGTAAGELVELPISLVLDDWSLFGATLHGAGASYTAPAEEAERIWREEF
;
A
#
# COMPACT_ATOMS: atom_id res chain seq x y z
N MET A 1 2.62 -2.40 -2.16
CA MET A 1 3.90 -3.12 -2.31
C MET A 1 4.88 -2.43 -1.41
N ASP A 2 5.23 -3.10 -0.32
CA ASP A 2 5.69 -2.35 0.86
C ASP A 2 7.20 -2.40 1.00
N GLY A 3 7.86 -3.31 0.26
CA GLY A 3 9.30 -3.52 0.32
C GLY A 3 9.78 -3.63 1.76
N GLU A 4 11.02 -3.21 1.98
CA GLU A 4 11.60 -3.15 3.33
C GLU A 4 10.87 -2.20 4.28
N ALA A 5 10.03 -1.28 3.78
CA ALA A 5 9.25 -0.40 4.64
C ALA A 5 8.23 -1.20 5.47
N GLY A 6 7.66 -2.28 4.93
CA GLY A 6 6.75 -3.17 5.65
C GLY A 6 7.32 -3.64 7.01
N PRO A 7 8.38 -4.47 7.03
CA PRO A 7 8.95 -4.96 8.30
C PRO A 7 9.56 -3.83 9.16
N VAL A 8 10.26 -2.87 8.56
CA VAL A 8 10.99 -1.82 9.32
C VAL A 8 10.05 -0.76 9.92
N GLY A 9 8.90 -0.52 9.30
CA GLY A 9 7.88 0.41 9.79
C GLY A 9 7.23 -0.02 11.10
N TRP A 10 7.06 -1.34 11.28
CA TRP A 10 6.37 -1.93 12.42
C TRP A 10 7.32 -2.32 13.55
N ASP A 11 8.53 -2.76 13.21
CA ASP A 11 9.60 -2.96 14.20
C ASP A 11 10.94 -2.43 13.66
N ARG A 12 11.52 -1.47 14.38
CA ARG A 12 12.83 -0.93 14.01
C ARG A 12 13.95 -1.96 14.15
N ASP A 13 13.80 -2.95 15.03
CA ASP A 13 14.75 -4.05 15.15
C ASP A 13 14.61 -5.06 13.99
N ALA A 14 13.50 -5.07 13.24
CA ALA A 14 13.33 -5.83 12.00
C ALA A 14 14.39 -5.49 10.94
N ALA A 15 14.96 -4.28 10.96
CA ALA A 15 16.10 -3.93 10.11
C ALA A 15 17.32 -4.85 10.34
N ARG A 16 17.43 -5.49 11.51
CA ARG A 16 18.48 -6.46 11.84
C ARG A 16 18.10 -7.89 11.47
N HIS A 17 16.82 -8.14 11.16
CA HIS A 17 16.32 -9.43 10.71
C HIS A 17 16.57 -9.59 9.20
N LEU A 18 17.80 -9.95 8.85
CA LEU A 18 18.27 -10.03 7.46
C LEU A 18 17.38 -10.88 6.55
N ALA A 19 16.81 -11.99 7.06
CA ALA A 19 15.89 -12.82 6.28
C ALA A 19 14.61 -12.07 5.90
N ALA A 20 13.96 -11.40 6.87
CA ALA A 20 12.76 -10.60 6.65
C ALA A 20 13.02 -9.43 5.69
N VAL A 21 14.12 -8.70 5.87
CA VAL A 21 14.49 -7.61 4.96
C VAL A 21 14.78 -8.14 3.55
N SER A 22 15.46 -9.28 3.43
CA SER A 22 15.79 -9.85 2.11
C SER A 22 14.56 -10.34 1.34
N GLU A 23 13.58 -10.91 2.05
CA GLU A 23 12.29 -11.33 1.50
C GLU A 23 11.49 -10.10 1.04
N ALA A 24 11.46 -9.05 1.84
CA ALA A 24 10.81 -7.80 1.48
C ALA A 24 11.43 -7.13 0.24
N VAL A 25 12.77 -7.13 0.13
CA VAL A 25 13.49 -6.62 -1.05
C VAL A 25 13.25 -7.46 -2.30
N TYR A 26 12.99 -8.77 -2.17
CA TYR A 26 12.62 -9.63 -3.30
C TYR A 26 11.31 -9.16 -3.96
N GLY A 27 10.34 -8.67 -3.16
CA GLY A 27 9.10 -8.07 -3.66
C GLY A 27 9.38 -6.95 -4.66
N VAL A 28 10.29 -6.03 -4.32
CA VAL A 28 10.64 -4.88 -5.16
C VAL A 28 11.51 -5.29 -6.36
N THR A 29 12.55 -6.08 -6.14
CA THR A 29 13.61 -6.29 -7.13
C THR A 29 13.37 -7.46 -8.08
N THR A 30 12.55 -8.44 -7.67
CA THR A 30 12.36 -9.69 -8.41
C THR A 30 10.89 -10.00 -8.71
N ALA A 31 9.96 -9.68 -7.80
CA ALA A 31 8.53 -9.92 -8.02
C ALA A 31 7.90 -8.82 -8.89
N LEU A 32 8.17 -7.54 -8.61
CA LEU A 32 7.61 -6.42 -9.37
C LEU A 32 7.85 -6.54 -10.89
N PRO A 33 9.06 -6.85 -11.41
CA PRO A 33 9.26 -7.00 -12.86
C PRO A 33 8.36 -8.07 -13.50
N ARG A 34 8.02 -9.14 -12.77
CA ARG A 34 7.10 -10.19 -13.23
C ARG A 34 5.65 -9.71 -13.22
N ILE A 35 5.24 -8.97 -12.20
CA ILE A 35 3.91 -8.35 -12.12
C ILE A 35 3.72 -7.37 -13.28
N LEU A 36 4.68 -6.47 -13.51
CA LEU A 36 4.66 -5.53 -14.63
C LEU A 36 4.63 -6.26 -15.99
N ALA A 37 5.39 -7.36 -16.14
CA ALA A 37 5.33 -8.18 -17.36
C ALA A 37 3.93 -8.74 -17.63
N LEU A 38 3.24 -9.22 -16.60
CA LEU A 38 1.87 -9.70 -16.70
C LEU A 38 0.90 -8.57 -17.09
N HIS A 39 1.01 -7.40 -16.48
CA HIS A 39 0.19 -6.24 -16.85
C HIS A 39 0.41 -5.80 -18.31
N ARG A 40 1.65 -5.83 -18.81
CA ARG A 40 1.96 -5.56 -20.22
C ARG A 40 1.34 -6.59 -21.17
N GLU A 41 1.38 -7.87 -20.80
CA GLU A 41 0.77 -8.95 -21.59
C GLU A 41 -0.76 -8.81 -21.65
N LEU A 42 -1.39 -8.59 -20.50
CA LEU A 42 -2.84 -8.47 -20.37
C LEU A 42 -3.39 -7.10 -20.80
N LYS A 43 -2.51 -6.09 -20.92
CA LYS A 43 -2.86 -4.69 -21.20
C LYS A 43 -3.85 -4.11 -20.19
N VAL A 44 -3.68 -4.48 -18.92
CA VAL A 44 -4.54 -4.03 -17.82
C VAL A 44 -3.77 -3.00 -16.98
N PRO A 45 -4.29 -1.76 -16.85
CA PRO A 45 -3.69 -0.78 -15.96
C PRO A 45 -3.83 -1.21 -14.49
N ALA A 46 -3.00 -0.64 -13.63
CA ALA A 46 -2.95 -0.95 -12.21
C ALA A 46 -2.54 0.28 -11.42
N THR A 47 -2.85 0.26 -10.14
CA THR A 47 -2.42 1.24 -9.16
C THR A 47 -1.46 0.57 -8.18
N PHE A 48 -0.29 1.17 -7.99
CA PHE A 48 0.72 0.74 -7.04
C PHE A 48 0.70 1.68 -5.84
N PHE A 49 0.13 1.22 -4.72
CA PHE A 49 0.28 1.87 -3.42
C PHE A 49 1.71 1.62 -2.92
N LEU A 50 2.51 2.70 -2.86
CA LEU A 50 3.94 2.63 -2.63
C LEU A 50 4.36 3.50 -1.45
N PRO A 51 4.97 2.92 -0.40
CA PRO A 51 5.58 3.74 0.65
C PRO A 51 6.67 4.61 0.06
N ALA A 52 6.67 5.90 0.43
CA ALA A 52 7.60 6.87 -0.14
C ALA A 52 9.09 6.49 0.09
N HIS A 53 9.40 5.77 1.17
CA HIS A 53 10.75 5.23 1.42
C HIS A 53 11.19 4.23 0.34
N VAL A 54 10.28 3.34 -0.10
CA VAL A 54 10.56 2.35 -1.16
C VAL A 54 10.80 3.08 -2.47
N ALA A 55 9.97 4.10 -2.77
CA ALA A 55 10.13 4.92 -3.96
C ALA A 55 11.48 5.65 -4.03
N GLU A 56 11.98 6.18 -2.92
CA GLU A 56 13.31 6.83 -2.85
C GLU A 56 14.46 5.83 -3.00
N ARG A 57 14.27 4.61 -2.49
CA ARG A 57 15.32 3.60 -2.40
C ARG A 57 15.46 2.75 -3.66
N HIS A 58 14.36 2.57 -4.39
CA HIS A 58 14.29 1.80 -5.63
C HIS A 58 13.72 2.68 -6.76
N PRO A 59 14.46 3.72 -7.18
CA PRO A 59 13.99 4.62 -8.24
C PRO A 59 13.77 3.90 -9.57
N ASP A 60 14.52 2.84 -9.85
CA ASP A 60 14.36 1.96 -11.01
C ASP A 60 13.01 1.22 -11.01
N ALA A 61 12.57 0.75 -9.84
CA ALA A 61 11.25 0.14 -9.67
C ALA A 61 10.13 1.16 -9.93
N LEU A 62 10.27 2.38 -9.38
CA LEU A 62 9.32 3.47 -9.62
C LEU A 62 9.27 3.85 -11.10
N GLU A 63 10.43 4.02 -11.75
CA GLU A 63 10.52 4.35 -13.17
C GLU A 63 9.86 3.28 -14.03
N ALA A 64 10.04 2.00 -13.72
CA ALA A 64 9.39 0.90 -14.43
C ALA A 64 7.86 0.94 -14.31
N ILE A 65 7.33 1.22 -13.11
CA ILE A 65 5.89 1.38 -12.88
C ILE A 65 5.32 2.52 -13.73
N LEU A 66 5.99 3.69 -13.70
CA LEU A 66 5.55 4.88 -14.43
C LEU A 66 5.67 4.71 -15.96
N ALA A 67 6.72 4.05 -16.43
CA ALA A 67 6.94 3.80 -17.86
C ALA A 67 5.83 2.95 -18.51
N ASP A 68 5.23 2.04 -17.72
CA ASP A 68 4.10 1.21 -18.16
C ASP A 68 2.74 1.92 -18.01
N GLY A 69 2.72 3.17 -17.55
CA GLY A 69 1.51 3.99 -17.43
C GLY A 69 0.63 3.65 -16.22
N HIS A 70 1.17 2.97 -15.22
CA HIS A 70 0.47 2.65 -13.99
C HIS A 70 0.39 3.86 -13.04
N GLU A 71 -0.63 3.89 -12.20
CA GLU A 71 -0.76 4.90 -11.15
C GLU A 71 0.15 4.57 -9.97
N VAL A 72 0.76 5.60 -9.37
CA VAL A 72 1.43 5.49 -8.07
C VAL A 72 0.62 6.27 -7.04
N ALA A 73 0.12 5.55 -6.03
CA ALA A 73 -0.71 6.10 -4.97
C ALA A 73 0.03 6.04 -3.62
N HIS A 74 -0.43 6.84 -2.66
CA HIS A 74 0.25 7.04 -1.38
C HIS A 74 0.00 5.87 -0.41
N HIS A 75 1.04 5.40 0.25
CA HIS A 75 0.99 4.30 1.22
C HIS A 75 1.88 4.55 2.44
N GLY A 76 1.87 5.79 2.95
CA GLY A 76 2.73 6.23 4.04
C GLY A 76 4.17 6.49 3.59
N TYR A 77 5.06 6.76 4.55
CA TYR A 77 6.47 6.94 4.25
C TYR A 77 7.22 5.62 4.45
N LEU A 78 7.10 5.02 5.63
CA LEU A 78 7.76 3.78 6.03
C LEU A 78 6.72 2.70 6.40
N HIS A 79 5.53 2.72 5.81
CA HIS A 79 4.45 1.78 6.12
C HIS A 79 4.09 1.79 7.63
N GLU A 80 3.97 2.99 8.20
CA GLU A 80 3.75 3.19 9.64
C GLU A 80 2.28 2.95 10.06
N ASN A 81 2.09 2.37 11.24
CA ASN A 81 0.77 2.29 11.87
C ASN A 81 0.35 3.64 12.46
N VAL A 82 -0.72 4.24 11.95
CA VAL A 82 -1.21 5.55 12.41
C VAL A 82 -1.98 5.48 13.74
N PHE A 83 -2.40 4.29 14.19
CA PHE A 83 -3.15 4.16 15.45
C PHE A 83 -2.32 4.63 16.64
N GLY A 84 -2.89 5.58 17.39
CA GLY A 84 -2.24 6.15 18.58
C GLY A 84 -1.28 7.30 18.27
N MET A 85 -1.10 7.68 17.00
CA MET A 85 -0.39 8.92 16.65
C MET A 85 -1.21 10.15 17.07
N ALA A 86 -0.51 11.22 17.47
CA ALA A 86 -1.12 12.53 17.57
C ALA A 86 -1.41 13.07 16.15
N GLU A 87 -2.48 13.83 15.98
CA GLU A 87 -2.87 14.40 14.68
C GLU A 87 -1.72 15.13 13.97
N SER A 88 -0.91 15.89 14.72
CA SER A 88 0.23 16.61 14.17
C SER A 88 1.29 15.68 13.58
N ASP A 89 1.52 14.55 14.22
CA ASP A 89 2.53 13.57 13.82
C ASP A 89 2.03 12.76 12.63
N GLU A 90 0.77 12.34 12.65
CA GLU A 90 0.11 11.67 11.52
C GLU A 90 0.12 12.56 10.29
N ARG A 91 -0.28 13.83 10.43
CA ARG A 91 -0.24 14.80 9.32
C ARG A 91 1.18 15.01 8.81
N ALA A 92 2.17 15.14 9.69
CA ALA A 92 3.56 15.32 9.27
C ALA A 92 4.10 14.10 8.50
N MET A 93 3.79 12.88 8.96
CA MET A 93 4.15 11.63 8.26
C MET A 93 3.47 11.55 6.89
N PHE A 94 2.16 11.81 6.86
CA PHE A 94 1.37 11.78 5.64
C PHE A 94 1.89 12.78 4.60
N GLU A 95 2.07 14.04 5.00
CA GLU A 95 2.56 15.12 4.15
C GLU A 95 3.97 14.86 3.63
N ARG A 96 4.85 14.31 4.50
CA ARG A 96 6.20 13.91 4.09
C ARG A 96 6.16 12.87 2.96
N GLY A 97 5.40 11.80 3.14
CA GLY A 97 5.30 10.76 2.11
C GLY A 97 4.71 11.30 0.82
N ALA A 98 3.67 12.13 0.92
CA ALA A 98 2.99 12.71 -0.24
C ALA A 98 3.91 13.64 -1.03
N ALA A 99 4.66 14.51 -0.34
CA ALA A 99 5.61 15.43 -0.97
C ALA A 99 6.79 14.71 -1.64
N ILE A 100 7.24 13.59 -1.08
CA ILE A 100 8.27 12.75 -1.70
C ILE A 100 7.75 12.11 -2.98
N LEU A 101 6.57 11.48 -2.93
CA LEU A 101 5.97 10.86 -4.11
C LEU A 101 5.73 11.92 -5.19
N GLU A 102 5.16 13.07 -4.85
CA GLU A 102 4.94 14.18 -5.78
C GLU A 102 6.22 14.67 -6.46
N ARG A 103 7.33 14.77 -5.70
CA ARG A 103 8.63 15.12 -6.25
C ARG A 103 9.16 14.06 -7.22
N LEU A 104 8.96 12.78 -6.92
CA LEU A 104 9.49 11.67 -7.72
C LEU A 104 8.63 11.37 -8.96
N THR A 105 7.31 11.51 -8.88
CA THR A 105 6.37 11.21 -9.97
C THR A 105 6.00 12.44 -10.80
N GLY A 106 6.31 13.64 -10.30
CA GLY A 106 5.93 14.92 -10.89
C GLY A 106 4.46 15.32 -10.67
N HIS A 107 3.68 14.50 -9.95
CA HIS A 107 2.25 14.73 -9.72
C HIS A 107 1.86 14.37 -8.28
N ALA A 108 1.00 15.18 -7.66
CA ALA A 108 0.48 14.86 -6.34
C ALA A 108 -0.31 13.53 -6.36
N PRO A 109 -0.06 12.62 -5.40
CA PRO A 109 -0.81 11.37 -5.33
C PRO A 109 -2.30 11.64 -5.09
N ARG A 110 -3.15 10.95 -5.84
CA ARG A 110 -4.62 11.14 -5.80
C ARG A 110 -5.32 10.17 -4.86
N GLY A 111 -4.69 9.04 -4.58
CA GLY A 111 -5.21 7.98 -3.72
C GLY A 111 -4.34 7.70 -2.52
N TRP A 112 -4.95 7.09 -1.53
CA TRP A 112 -4.29 6.56 -0.34
C TRP A 112 -4.81 5.14 -0.05
N SER A 113 -3.93 4.29 0.44
CA SER A 113 -4.28 3.06 1.16
C SER A 113 -3.56 3.12 2.49
N ALA A 114 -4.23 2.83 3.60
CA ALA A 114 -3.61 2.89 4.92
C ALA A 114 -2.66 1.69 5.14
N PRO A 115 -1.42 1.91 5.62
CA PRO A 115 -0.55 0.82 6.04
C PRO A 115 -1.21 -0.09 7.07
N GLY A 116 -1.24 -1.40 6.80
CA GLY A 116 -1.95 -2.39 7.61
C GLY A 116 -3.43 -2.10 7.85
N TRP A 117 -4.05 -1.30 6.97
CA TRP A 117 -5.42 -0.78 7.07
C TRP A 117 -5.73 -0.08 8.40
N GLY A 118 -4.69 0.47 9.04
CA GLY A 118 -4.86 1.35 10.17
C GLY A 118 -5.31 2.71 9.69
N ILE A 119 -6.62 2.91 9.60
CA ILE A 119 -7.23 4.18 9.17
C ILE A 119 -8.11 4.76 10.27
N THR A 120 -8.09 6.09 10.38
CA THR A 120 -8.93 6.84 11.32
C THR A 120 -9.68 7.97 10.62
N ALA A 121 -10.68 8.54 11.31
CA ALA A 121 -11.35 9.76 10.85
C ALA A 121 -10.39 10.95 10.71
N GLN A 122 -9.24 10.93 11.40
CA GLN A 122 -8.19 11.94 11.26
C GLN A 122 -7.48 11.79 9.93
N THR A 123 -7.12 10.56 9.55
CA THR A 123 -6.52 10.22 8.25
C THR A 123 -7.39 10.71 7.09
N LEU A 124 -8.69 10.38 7.12
CA LEU A 124 -9.64 10.79 6.10
C LEU A 124 -9.74 12.32 5.99
N ARG A 125 -9.73 13.04 7.12
CA ARG A 125 -9.71 14.51 7.10
C ARG A 125 -8.41 15.07 6.51
N ILE A 126 -7.26 14.49 6.85
CA ILE A 126 -5.95 14.90 6.29
C ILE A 126 -5.96 14.70 4.76
N MET A 127 -6.47 13.57 4.28
CA MET A 127 -6.62 13.29 2.85
C MET A 127 -7.50 14.32 2.14
N ALA A 128 -8.68 14.61 2.70
CA ALA A 128 -9.61 15.59 2.16
C ALA A 128 -9.03 17.02 2.18
N ASP A 129 -8.34 17.42 3.26
CA ASP A 129 -7.64 18.72 3.35
C ASP A 129 -6.59 18.88 2.25
N ARG A 130 -5.90 17.79 1.87
CA ARG A 130 -4.91 17.79 0.78
C ARG A 130 -5.55 17.83 -0.61
N GLY A 131 -6.84 17.50 -0.72
CA GLY A 131 -7.53 17.36 -1.99
C GLY A 131 -7.26 16.02 -2.69
N MET A 132 -7.02 14.95 -1.92
CA MET A 132 -7.05 13.60 -2.46
C MET A 132 -8.45 13.23 -2.96
N VAL A 133 -8.52 12.25 -3.85
CA VAL A 133 -9.74 11.85 -4.54
C VAL A 133 -10.35 10.61 -3.92
N TYR A 134 -9.52 9.64 -3.51
CA TYR A 134 -10.02 8.37 -3.00
C TYR A 134 -9.18 7.76 -1.87
N ASP A 135 -9.86 7.00 -1.02
CA ASP A 135 -9.28 6.04 -0.08
C ASP A 135 -9.58 4.61 -0.56
N ALA A 136 -8.72 3.67 -0.20
CA ALA A 136 -8.88 2.24 -0.47
C ALA A 136 -8.53 1.41 0.77
N SER A 137 -9.20 1.70 1.89
CA SER A 137 -8.86 1.13 3.20
C SER A 137 -10.07 0.61 3.98
N LEU A 138 -11.29 1.06 3.66
CA LEU A 138 -12.52 0.66 4.35
C LEU A 138 -13.15 -0.56 3.67
N MET A 139 -14.00 -1.27 4.43
CA MET A 139 -14.49 -2.61 4.07
C MET A 139 -16.03 -2.74 4.19
N GLU A 140 -16.76 -1.62 4.34
CA GLU A 140 -18.20 -1.70 4.67
C GLU A 140 -19.11 -2.10 3.50
N ARG A 141 -18.62 -2.07 2.25
CA ARG A 141 -19.43 -2.29 1.04
C ARG A 141 -18.61 -2.93 -0.07
N ASP A 142 -19.29 -3.54 -1.03
CA ASP A 142 -18.66 -4.09 -2.23
C ASP A 142 -18.49 -3.05 -3.35
N LEU A 143 -19.33 -2.01 -3.34
CA LEU A 143 -19.34 -0.96 -4.36
C LEU A 143 -18.74 0.35 -3.84
N PRO A 144 -18.05 1.14 -4.69
CA PRO A 144 -17.57 2.46 -4.32
C PRO A 144 -18.67 3.35 -3.75
N TYR A 145 -18.31 4.13 -2.73
CA TYR A 145 -19.22 5.05 -2.06
C TYR A 145 -18.49 6.30 -1.59
N PHE A 146 -19.22 7.29 -1.12
CA PHE A 146 -18.63 8.53 -0.64
C PHE A 146 -18.49 8.54 0.88
N VAL A 147 -17.34 9.01 1.35
CA VAL A 147 -17.03 9.22 2.77
C VAL A 147 -16.92 10.72 3.03
N GLY A 148 -17.89 11.24 3.78
CA GLY A 148 -17.89 12.64 4.20
C GLY A 148 -16.93 12.90 5.36
N THR A 149 -16.17 13.98 5.27
CA THR A 149 -15.30 14.49 6.33
C THR A 149 -15.62 15.95 6.62
N ALA A 150 -15.05 16.52 7.68
CA ALA A 150 -15.18 17.96 7.94
C ALA A 150 -14.51 18.85 6.88
N ALA A 151 -13.60 18.29 6.07
CA ALA A 151 -12.79 19.01 5.07
C ALA A 151 -13.28 18.81 3.63
N GLY A 152 -14.22 17.89 3.41
CA GLY A 152 -14.68 17.51 2.07
C GLY A 152 -15.09 16.05 2.02
N GLU A 153 -15.27 15.53 0.81
CA GLU A 153 -15.72 14.17 0.55
C GLU A 153 -14.64 13.40 -0.22
N LEU A 154 -14.48 12.13 0.09
CA LEU A 154 -13.60 11.18 -0.60
C LEU A 154 -14.43 10.08 -1.23
N VAL A 155 -13.97 9.53 -2.36
CA VAL A 155 -14.47 8.24 -2.84
C VAL A 155 -13.79 7.13 -2.05
N GLU A 156 -14.54 6.24 -1.44
CA GLU A 156 -13.99 4.96 -0.98
C GLU A 156 -14.01 3.96 -2.13
N LEU A 157 -12.88 3.28 -2.34
CA LEU A 157 -12.75 2.07 -3.15
C LEU A 157 -12.56 0.88 -2.19
N PRO A 158 -13.65 0.21 -1.78
CA PRO A 158 -13.59 -0.70 -0.66
C PRO A 158 -12.73 -1.93 -0.95
N ILE A 159 -12.13 -2.47 0.10
CA ILE A 159 -11.30 -3.67 0.04
C ILE A 159 -11.94 -4.84 0.80
N SER A 160 -11.37 -6.03 0.62
CA SER A 160 -11.74 -7.25 1.35
C SER A 160 -10.49 -8.04 1.70
N LEU A 161 -10.42 -8.59 2.91
CA LEU A 161 -9.32 -9.45 3.35
C LEU A 161 -9.18 -10.71 2.49
N VAL A 162 -10.27 -11.20 1.91
CA VAL A 162 -10.27 -12.39 1.04
C VAL A 162 -9.58 -12.09 -0.30
N LEU A 163 -9.61 -10.84 -0.74
CA LEU A 163 -9.02 -10.37 -1.99
C LEU A 163 -7.62 -9.75 -1.81
N ASP A 164 -6.99 -10.04 -0.67
CA ASP A 164 -5.63 -9.64 -0.35
C ASP A 164 -4.72 -10.88 -0.29
N ASP A 165 -3.58 -10.80 -0.97
CA ASP A 165 -2.63 -11.90 -1.07
C ASP A 165 -1.83 -12.10 0.23
N TRP A 166 -1.67 -11.05 1.06
CA TRP A 166 -1.00 -11.15 2.35
C TRP A 166 -1.74 -12.10 3.31
N SER A 167 -3.07 -12.09 3.27
CA SER A 167 -3.92 -12.99 4.08
C SER A 167 -3.74 -14.48 3.72
N LEU A 168 -3.27 -14.78 2.50
CA LEU A 168 -3.13 -16.13 1.95
C LEU A 168 -1.68 -16.62 1.82
N PHE A 169 -0.71 -15.70 1.73
CA PHE A 169 0.70 -16.06 1.51
C PHE A 169 1.65 -15.38 2.49
N GLY A 170 1.19 -14.30 3.14
CA GLY A 170 2.00 -13.55 4.09
C GLY A 170 2.52 -14.45 5.20
N ALA A 171 3.78 -14.29 5.57
CA ALA A 171 4.32 -14.94 6.75
C ALA A 171 5.18 -13.94 7.48
N THR A 172 4.86 -13.68 8.74
CA THR A 172 5.67 -12.77 9.53
C THR A 172 6.94 -13.51 9.96
N LEU A 173 8.06 -13.22 9.28
CA LEU A 173 9.38 -13.77 9.64
C LEU A 173 9.95 -13.17 10.94
N HIS A 174 9.29 -12.16 11.50
CA HIS A 174 9.61 -11.53 12.78
C HIS A 174 8.32 -11.28 13.59
N GLY A 175 8.15 -11.94 14.75
CA GLY A 175 6.96 -11.82 15.59
C GLY A 175 5.93 -12.95 15.41
N ALA A 176 4.97 -13.04 16.31
CA ALA A 176 4.01 -14.15 16.37
C ALA A 176 2.81 -13.90 15.44
N GLY A 177 2.80 -14.59 14.30
CA GLY A 177 1.68 -14.60 13.36
C GLY A 177 2.11 -15.26 12.06
N ALA A 178 2.05 -16.59 12.01
CA ALA A 178 2.10 -17.29 10.73
C ALA A 178 0.74 -17.07 10.06
N SER A 179 0.68 -16.37 8.92
CA SER A 179 -0.50 -16.53 8.07
C SER A 179 -0.45 -17.93 7.45
N TYR A 180 -1.64 -18.39 7.08
CA TYR A 180 -1.81 -19.64 6.37
C TYR A 180 -1.14 -19.50 5.01
N THR A 181 -0.04 -20.20 4.75
CA THR A 181 0.54 -20.26 3.39
C THR A 181 -0.33 -21.22 2.55
N ALA A 182 -1.34 -20.67 1.89
CA ALA A 182 -2.20 -21.43 1.00
C ALA A 182 -1.41 -21.91 -0.22
N PRO A 183 -1.66 -23.13 -0.74
CA PRO A 183 -1.26 -23.47 -2.10
C PRO A 183 -1.90 -22.51 -3.11
N ALA A 184 -1.21 -22.21 -4.21
CA ALA A 184 -1.72 -21.29 -5.24
C ALA A 184 -3.10 -21.71 -5.78
N GLU A 185 -3.36 -23.01 -5.90
CA GLU A 185 -4.65 -23.58 -6.33
C GLU A 185 -5.80 -23.23 -5.38
N GLU A 186 -5.51 -23.15 -4.08
CA GLU A 186 -6.52 -22.80 -3.08
C GLU A 186 -6.79 -21.30 -3.07
N ALA A 187 -5.75 -20.47 -3.19
CA ALA A 187 -5.91 -19.03 -3.36
C ALA A 187 -6.73 -18.70 -4.62
N GLU A 188 -6.42 -19.37 -5.74
CA GLU A 188 -7.18 -19.22 -6.98
C GLU A 188 -8.64 -19.64 -6.79
N ARG A 189 -8.91 -20.77 -6.11
CA ARG A 189 -10.28 -21.22 -5.83
C ARG A 189 -11.04 -20.18 -5.01
N ILE A 190 -10.45 -19.66 -3.94
CA ILE A 190 -11.06 -18.65 -3.07
C ILE A 190 -11.42 -17.41 -3.90
N TRP A 191 -10.48 -16.85 -4.68
CA TRP A 191 -10.75 -15.66 -5.48
C TRP A 191 -11.79 -15.89 -6.57
N ARG A 192 -11.84 -17.09 -7.18
CA ARG A 192 -12.86 -17.42 -8.18
C ARG A 192 -14.26 -17.58 -7.58
N GLU A 193 -14.38 -17.95 -6.32
CA GLU A 193 -15.69 -18.11 -5.66
C GLU A 193 -16.33 -16.75 -5.28
N GLU A 194 -15.54 -15.67 -5.25
CA GLU A 194 -16.02 -14.30 -5.00
C GLU A 194 -16.65 -13.63 -6.25
N PHE A 195 -16.52 -14.21 -7.45
CA PHE A 195 -17.03 -13.67 -8.73
C PHE A 195 -17.89 -14.67 -9.52
#